data_AF-A0A7K2KZP8-F1
#
_entry.id   AF-A0A7K2KZP8-F1
#
_cell.length_a   1.000
_cell.length_b   1.000
_cell.length_c   1.000
_cell.angle_alpha   90.00
_cell.angle_beta   90.00
_cell.angle_gamma   90.00
#
_symmetry.space_group_name_H-M   'P 1'
#
loop_
_entity.id
_entity.type
_entity.pdbx_description
1 polymer ?
#
loop_
_entity_poly.entity_id
_entity_poly.type
_entity_poly.pdbx_seq_one_letter_code
_entity_poly.pdbx_strand_id
1 'polypeptide(L)'
;APAPAAQAPAPAAPAQAAPSTAPAVVTPVPSTPAPAAPSAPSEDGAYVTPLVRKLATENGVDLGSVKGSGVGGRIRKQDVLAAAEAKKAPAPAAAAPAASAPKAPALEASPLRGQTVKMTRMRKVIGDNMMKALHGQAQLTSVVEVDITKLMKLRARAKDAFAAREGVKLSPMPFFVKAAAQALKAHPVVNARINEGEGTITYFDTENIGIAVDSEKGLMTPVIKGAGDLNIAGISKKTAELAGAVRASKITPDDLAGATFTISNTGSRGALFDTIIVPPNQVAILGIGATVRRPVVIDHPDLGETIAIRDMTYVALSYDHRLVDGADAARYLTSVKAFLEAGEFEGDLGL
;
A
#
# COMPACT_ATOMS: atom_id res chain seq x y z
N ALA A 1 -77.32 13.18 -2.13
CA ALA A 1 -76.55 13.04 -0.88
C ALA A 1 -76.66 11.61 -0.38
N PRO A 2 -75.53 10.90 -0.20
CA PRO A 2 -75.41 9.88 0.83
C PRO A 2 -74.52 10.37 1.98
N ALA A 3 -74.79 9.82 3.17
CA ALA A 3 -74.25 10.20 4.47
C ALA A 3 -72.74 9.89 4.65
N PRO A 4 -72.03 10.61 5.53
CA PRO A 4 -70.63 10.35 5.82
C PRO A 4 -70.46 9.19 6.82
N ALA A 5 -69.58 8.26 6.49
CA ALA A 5 -69.15 7.18 7.37
C ALA A 5 -68.15 7.68 8.43
N ALA A 6 -68.30 7.18 9.66
CA ALA A 6 -67.48 7.51 10.81
C ALA A 6 -66.31 6.52 11.02
N GLN A 7 -65.12 7.13 11.19
CA GLN A 7 -63.97 6.82 12.06
C GLN A 7 -63.14 5.53 11.91
N ALA A 8 -61.81 5.73 11.94
CA ALA A 8 -60.91 5.01 12.85
C ALA A 8 -59.78 5.96 13.35
N PRO A 9 -59.33 5.86 14.61
CA PRO A 9 -58.36 6.78 15.22
C PRO A 9 -56.90 6.42 14.88
N ALA A 10 -56.05 7.45 14.78
CA ALA A 10 -54.63 7.34 14.46
C ALA A 10 -53.79 6.79 15.65
N PRO A 11 -52.74 5.98 15.40
CA PRO A 11 -51.84 5.49 16.45
C PRO A 11 -50.89 6.59 16.97
N ALA A 12 -50.69 6.60 18.29
CA ALA A 12 -49.80 7.50 19.00
C ALA A 12 -48.30 7.18 18.77
N ALA A 13 -47.50 8.24 18.66
CA ALA A 13 -46.04 8.16 18.50
C ALA A 13 -45.33 7.80 19.83
N PRO A 14 -44.24 7.00 19.83
CA PRO A 14 -43.47 6.70 21.03
C PRO A 14 -42.56 7.85 21.44
N ALA A 15 -42.52 8.12 22.75
CA ALA A 15 -41.66 9.12 23.39
C ALA A 15 -40.17 8.72 23.41
N GLN A 16 -39.28 9.67 23.12
CA GLN A 16 -37.83 9.52 23.23
C GLN A 16 -37.36 9.59 24.69
N ALA A 17 -36.51 8.64 25.07
CA ALA A 17 -35.83 8.57 26.36
C ALA A 17 -34.57 9.46 26.38
N ALA A 18 -34.31 10.08 27.53
CA ALA A 18 -33.16 10.93 27.80
C ALA A 18 -31.82 10.14 27.88
N PRO A 19 -30.67 10.77 27.54
CA PRO A 19 -29.37 10.09 27.52
C PRO A 19 -28.75 9.91 28.92
N SER A 20 -28.20 8.71 29.12
CA SER A 20 -27.48 8.25 30.31
C SER A 20 -26.00 8.72 30.32
N THR A 21 -25.50 8.99 31.51
CA THR A 21 -24.18 9.54 31.88
C THR A 21 -23.01 8.58 31.66
N ALA A 22 -21.89 9.07 31.11
CA ALA A 22 -20.62 8.37 30.96
C ALA A 22 -19.77 8.38 32.24
N PRO A 23 -19.03 7.30 32.58
CA PRO A 23 -18.12 7.27 33.73
C PRO A 23 -16.70 7.78 33.42
N ALA A 24 -16.08 8.37 34.45
CA ALA A 24 -14.82 9.10 34.45
C ALA A 24 -13.56 8.20 34.37
N VAL A 25 -12.51 8.73 33.73
CA VAL A 25 -11.18 8.13 33.57
C VAL A 25 -10.28 8.54 34.75
N VAL A 26 -9.57 7.56 35.34
CA VAL A 26 -8.58 7.75 36.42
C VAL A 26 -7.17 7.65 35.83
N THR A 27 -6.33 8.66 36.06
CA THR A 27 -4.92 8.71 35.66
C THR A 27 -3.99 8.26 36.80
N PRO A 28 -2.93 7.46 36.54
CA PRO A 28 -1.91 7.15 37.53
C PRO A 28 -0.69 8.08 37.42
N VAL A 29 -0.10 8.40 38.58
CA VAL A 29 1.06 9.27 38.79
C VAL A 29 2.37 8.45 38.73
N PRO A 30 3.47 8.94 38.13
CA PRO A 30 4.74 8.21 38.09
C PRO A 30 5.67 8.56 39.28
N SER A 31 6.36 7.53 39.78
CA SER A 31 7.34 7.59 40.88
C SER A 31 8.78 7.55 40.36
N THR A 32 9.63 8.44 40.88
CA THR A 32 11.06 8.60 40.53
C THR A 32 11.97 7.71 41.39
N PRO A 33 13.06 7.11 40.86
CA PRO A 33 14.17 6.60 41.68
C PRO A 33 15.44 7.46 41.60
N ALA A 34 16.18 7.49 42.72
CA ALA A 34 17.36 8.30 43.03
C ALA A 34 18.71 7.73 42.49
N PRO A 35 19.78 8.55 42.38
CA PRO A 35 21.06 8.14 41.78
C PRO A 35 22.11 7.63 42.80
N ALA A 36 22.98 6.72 42.37
CA ALA A 36 24.13 6.22 43.13
C ALA A 36 25.48 6.71 42.56
N ALA A 37 26.46 6.91 43.46
CA ALA A 37 27.77 7.55 43.25
C ALA A 37 28.89 6.57 42.79
N PRO A 38 30.04 7.05 42.27
CA PRO A 38 31.06 6.25 41.59
C PRO A 38 32.20 5.76 42.50
N SER A 39 32.95 4.73 42.08
CA SER A 39 34.15 4.20 42.76
C SER A 39 35.37 4.14 41.84
N ALA A 40 36.55 4.46 42.40
CA ALA A 40 37.86 4.63 41.75
C ALA A 40 38.71 3.33 41.72
N PRO A 41 39.83 3.26 40.95
CA PRO A 41 40.56 2.01 40.64
C PRO A 41 41.75 1.74 41.58
N SER A 42 42.28 0.50 41.60
CA SER A 42 43.52 0.15 42.34
C SER A 42 44.32 -0.97 41.65
N GLU A 43 45.65 -0.80 41.59
CA GLU A 43 46.67 -1.67 40.99
C GLU A 43 47.35 -2.64 42.00
N ASP A 44 47.85 -3.75 41.44
CA ASP A 44 49.00 -4.64 41.77
C ASP A 44 49.25 -5.35 43.13
N GLY A 45 49.37 -6.69 43.04
CA GLY A 45 50.53 -7.42 43.61
C GLY A 45 50.38 -8.24 44.90
N ALA A 46 49.40 -9.16 45.03
CA ALA A 46 49.22 -9.98 46.24
C ALA A 46 50.27 -11.11 46.43
N TYR A 47 50.93 -11.17 47.59
CA TYR A 47 51.83 -12.27 48.00
C TYR A 47 51.05 -13.56 48.36
N VAL A 48 51.40 -14.70 47.74
CA VAL A 48 50.65 -15.98 47.85
C VAL A 48 51.53 -17.14 48.34
N THR A 49 51.02 -17.94 49.28
CA THR A 49 51.75 -19.11 49.84
C THR A 49 51.75 -20.32 48.90
N PRO A 50 52.75 -21.23 48.98
CA PRO A 50 52.89 -22.38 48.07
C PRO A 50 51.68 -23.32 48.01
N LEU A 51 50.98 -23.50 49.14
CA LEU A 51 49.77 -24.31 49.21
C LEU A 51 48.62 -23.71 48.39
N VAL A 52 48.47 -22.38 48.42
CA VAL A 52 47.43 -21.65 47.67
C VAL A 52 47.74 -21.66 46.17
N ARG A 53 49.03 -21.58 45.79
CA ARG A 53 49.47 -21.74 44.39
C ARG A 53 49.18 -23.14 43.85
N LYS A 54 49.46 -24.19 44.64
CA LYS A 54 49.15 -25.58 44.25
C LYS A 54 47.64 -25.78 44.08
N LEU A 55 46.84 -25.32 45.04
CA LEU A 55 45.38 -25.45 44.99
C LEU A 55 44.75 -24.69 43.82
N ALA A 56 45.29 -23.51 43.49
CA ALA A 56 44.85 -22.72 42.36
C ALA A 56 45.20 -23.37 41.01
N THR A 57 46.38 -23.98 40.92
CA THR A 57 46.80 -24.76 39.72
C THR A 57 45.91 -25.98 39.53
N GLU A 58 45.61 -26.73 40.59
CA GLU A 58 44.76 -27.93 40.54
C GLU A 58 43.31 -27.62 40.15
N ASN A 59 42.80 -26.46 40.54
CA ASN A 59 41.43 -26.04 40.24
C ASN A 59 41.34 -25.07 39.04
N GLY A 60 42.45 -24.83 38.33
CA GLY A 60 42.52 -23.92 37.19
C GLY A 60 42.10 -22.48 37.52
N VAL A 61 42.32 -22.02 38.74
CA VAL A 61 41.96 -20.67 39.23
C VAL A 61 43.15 -19.73 39.06
N ASP A 62 42.93 -18.57 38.44
CA ASP A 62 43.96 -17.54 38.33
C ASP A 62 43.98 -16.68 39.60
N LEU A 63 45.09 -16.72 40.34
CA LEU A 63 45.27 -15.99 41.58
C LEU A 63 45.23 -14.47 41.42
N GLY A 64 45.56 -13.93 40.24
CA GLY A 64 45.43 -12.50 39.97
C GLY A 64 43.98 -12.01 39.96
N SER A 65 43.03 -12.91 39.72
CA SER A 65 41.58 -12.62 39.67
C SER A 65 40.85 -12.84 41.01
N VAL A 66 41.56 -13.34 42.03
CA VAL A 66 40.98 -13.71 43.33
C VAL A 66 41.31 -12.66 44.38
N LYS A 67 40.28 -11.99 44.91
CA LYS A 67 40.43 -11.06 46.03
C LYS A 67 40.63 -11.83 47.33
N GLY A 68 41.80 -11.70 47.94
CA GLY A 68 42.14 -12.41 49.19
C GLY A 68 41.42 -11.86 50.41
N SER A 69 40.87 -12.73 51.25
CA SER A 69 40.15 -12.38 52.48
C SER A 69 41.06 -12.31 53.73
N GLY A 70 42.33 -12.68 53.60
CA GLY A 70 43.28 -12.68 54.71
C GLY A 70 43.77 -11.29 55.10
N VAL A 71 44.23 -11.14 56.35
CA VAL A 71 44.87 -9.92 56.86
C VAL A 71 45.96 -9.44 55.90
N GLY A 72 45.83 -8.21 55.41
CA GLY A 72 46.71 -7.61 54.40
C GLY A 72 46.39 -7.99 52.94
N GLY A 73 45.18 -8.46 52.64
CA GLY A 73 44.76 -8.82 51.28
C GLY A 73 45.28 -10.18 50.79
N ARG A 74 45.77 -11.03 51.71
CA ARG A 74 46.34 -12.34 51.36
C ARG A 74 45.28 -13.33 50.93
N ILE A 75 45.55 -14.05 49.85
CA ILE A 75 44.68 -15.11 49.33
C ILE A 75 44.83 -16.36 50.21
N ARG A 76 43.70 -16.85 50.74
CA ARG A 76 43.60 -18.06 51.56
C ARG A 76 43.04 -19.23 50.74
N LYS A 77 43.18 -20.45 51.28
CA LYS A 77 42.61 -21.68 50.68
C LYS A 77 41.12 -21.53 50.37
N GLN A 78 40.38 -20.87 51.25
CA GLN A 78 38.93 -20.65 51.14
C GLN A 78 38.59 -19.80 49.90
N ASP A 79 39.40 -18.79 49.61
CA ASP A 79 39.20 -17.86 48.49
C ASP A 79 39.40 -18.57 47.14
N VAL A 80 40.38 -19.48 47.07
CA VAL A 80 40.62 -20.29 45.86
C VAL A 80 39.51 -21.31 45.64
N LEU A 81 39.00 -21.93 46.70
CA LEU A 81 37.88 -22.87 46.59
C LEU A 81 36.59 -22.16 46.19
N ALA A 82 36.31 -20.98 46.76
CA ALA A 82 35.17 -20.16 46.37
C ALA A 82 35.27 -19.70 44.91
N ALA A 83 36.45 -19.31 44.44
CA ALA A 83 36.69 -18.96 43.04
C ALA A 83 36.57 -20.17 42.09
N ALA A 84 36.95 -21.36 42.53
CA ALA A 84 36.77 -22.61 41.78
C ALA A 84 35.29 -23.00 41.66
N GLU A 85 34.51 -22.83 42.73
CA GLU A 85 33.06 -23.05 42.70
C GLU A 85 32.34 -22.02 41.83
N ALA A 86 32.76 -20.74 41.89
CA ALA A 86 32.24 -19.69 41.02
C ALA A 86 32.52 -19.95 39.53
N LYS A 87 33.63 -20.61 39.19
CA LYS A 87 33.91 -21.08 37.81
C LYS A 87 33.04 -22.27 37.37
N LYS A 88 32.49 -23.04 38.32
CA LYS A 88 31.61 -24.19 38.07
C LYS A 88 30.13 -23.81 37.98
N ALA A 89 29.75 -22.64 38.49
CA ALA A 89 28.42 -22.09 38.25
C ALA A 89 28.29 -21.70 36.76
N PRO A 90 27.19 -22.04 36.07
CA PRO A 90 27.00 -21.60 34.70
C PRO A 90 27.01 -20.07 34.69
N ALA A 91 27.96 -19.50 33.94
CA ALA A 91 28.01 -18.07 33.73
C ALA A 91 26.64 -17.61 33.21
N PRO A 92 26.07 -16.50 33.74
CA PRO A 92 24.91 -15.89 33.10
C PRO A 92 25.32 -15.64 31.66
N ALA A 93 24.58 -16.24 30.72
CA ALA A 93 24.81 -16.03 29.30
C ALA A 93 24.90 -14.51 29.07
N ALA A 94 26.06 -14.04 28.63
CA ALA A 94 26.23 -12.66 28.24
C ALA A 94 25.14 -12.38 27.20
N ALA A 95 24.21 -11.48 27.54
CA ALA A 95 23.15 -11.10 26.64
C ALA A 95 23.81 -10.64 25.34
N ALA A 96 23.55 -11.39 24.26
CA ALA A 96 23.94 -10.97 22.92
C ALA A 96 23.45 -9.52 22.73
N PRO A 97 24.26 -8.62 22.14
CA PRO A 97 23.83 -7.25 21.91
C PRO A 97 22.48 -7.28 21.22
N ALA A 98 21.47 -6.73 21.90
CA ALA A 98 20.12 -6.67 21.38
C ALA A 98 20.21 -6.03 19.98
N ALA A 99 19.80 -6.79 18.96
CA ALA A 99 19.74 -6.29 17.60
C ALA A 99 18.97 -4.97 17.64
N SER A 100 19.62 -3.87 17.26
CA SER A 100 19.02 -2.55 17.26
C SER A 100 17.72 -2.61 16.46
N ALA A 101 16.58 -2.43 17.13
CA ALA A 101 15.30 -2.37 16.47
C ALA A 101 15.40 -1.31 15.36
N PRO A 102 14.88 -1.58 14.14
CA PRO A 102 14.95 -0.62 13.04
C PRO A 102 14.32 0.69 13.50
N LYS A 103 15.13 1.74 13.56
CA LYS A 103 14.67 3.09 13.91
C LYS A 103 13.62 3.50 12.87
N ALA A 104 12.42 3.85 13.33
CA ALA A 104 11.38 4.37 12.44
C ALA A 104 11.94 5.54 11.63
N PRO A 105 11.60 5.65 10.32
CA PRO A 105 12.09 6.74 9.50
C PRO A 105 11.68 8.08 10.11
N ALA A 106 12.65 8.94 10.38
CA ALA A 106 12.38 10.29 10.86
C ALA A 106 11.80 11.11 9.69
N LEU A 107 10.57 11.58 9.84
CA LEU A 107 9.92 12.45 8.86
C LEU A 107 10.20 13.91 9.23
N GLU A 108 10.73 14.68 8.28
CA GLU A 108 10.90 16.11 8.47
C GLU A 108 9.56 16.85 8.36
N ALA A 109 9.39 17.89 9.17
CA ALA A 109 8.20 18.72 9.09
C ALA A 109 8.21 19.54 7.80
N SER A 110 7.15 19.42 7.00
CA SER A 110 6.99 20.23 5.79
C SER A 110 7.01 21.73 6.10
N PRO A 111 7.69 22.56 5.28
CA PRO A 111 7.70 24.02 5.44
C PRO A 111 6.30 24.64 5.29
N LEU A 112 5.34 23.92 4.70
CA LEU A 112 3.95 24.37 4.55
C LEU A 112 3.17 24.41 5.87
N ARG A 113 3.67 23.75 6.93
CA ARG A 113 2.97 23.67 8.22
C ARG A 113 2.76 25.08 8.79
N GLY A 114 1.50 25.44 9.05
CA GLY A 114 1.13 26.73 9.63
C GLY A 114 1.03 27.91 8.64
N GLN A 115 1.20 27.66 7.34
CA GLN A 115 1.08 28.71 6.32
C GLN A 115 -0.30 28.74 5.67
N THR A 116 -0.78 29.95 5.37
CA THR A 116 -1.91 30.19 4.46
C THR A 116 -1.36 30.62 3.11
N VAL A 117 -1.52 29.78 2.08
CA VAL A 117 -1.03 30.05 0.72
C VAL A 117 -2.20 30.23 -0.23
N LYS A 118 -2.07 31.17 -1.18
CA LYS A 118 -3.07 31.37 -2.23
C LYS A 118 -3.08 30.15 -3.16
N MET A 119 -4.26 29.63 -3.48
CA MET A 119 -4.39 28.58 -4.49
C MET A 119 -3.87 29.07 -5.84
N THR A 120 -3.10 28.23 -6.53
CA THR A 120 -2.73 28.50 -7.91
C THR A 120 -3.98 28.46 -8.81
N ARG A 121 -3.95 29.19 -9.93
CA ARG A 121 -5.06 29.17 -10.91
C ARG A 121 -5.37 27.75 -11.37
N MET A 122 -4.34 26.96 -11.65
CA MET A 122 -4.49 25.55 -12.04
C MET A 122 -5.17 24.74 -10.94
N ARG A 123 -4.76 24.89 -9.67
CA ARG A 123 -5.38 24.15 -8.57
C ARG A 123 -6.86 24.49 -8.40
N LYS A 124 -7.21 25.79 -8.54
CA LYS A 124 -8.60 26.26 -8.49
C LYS A 124 -9.44 25.64 -9.61
N VAL A 125 -8.98 25.69 -10.86
CA VAL A 125 -9.69 25.11 -12.01
C VAL A 125 -9.91 23.61 -11.84
N ILE A 126 -8.90 22.87 -11.39
CA ILE A 126 -9.07 21.43 -11.14
C ILE A 126 -10.11 21.20 -10.03
N GLY A 127 -10.05 21.97 -8.94
CA GLY A 127 -11.03 21.87 -7.84
C GLY A 127 -12.46 22.12 -8.32
N ASP A 128 -12.67 23.20 -9.07
CA ASP A 128 -13.98 23.56 -9.62
C ASP A 128 -14.51 22.45 -10.56
N ASN A 129 -13.65 21.88 -11.41
CA ASN A 129 -14.02 20.77 -12.30
C ASN A 129 -14.36 19.48 -11.54
N MET A 130 -13.63 19.14 -10.47
CA MET A 130 -13.91 17.96 -9.64
C MET A 130 -15.22 18.11 -8.87
N MET A 131 -15.49 19.30 -8.31
CA MET A 131 -16.77 19.56 -7.64
C MET A 131 -17.94 19.53 -8.62
N LYS A 132 -17.73 20.01 -9.86
CA LYS A 132 -18.75 19.91 -10.92
C LYS A 132 -19.04 18.44 -11.29
N ALA A 133 -18.02 17.60 -11.40
CA ALA A 133 -18.19 16.17 -11.63
C ALA A 133 -18.96 15.49 -10.49
N LEU A 134 -18.58 15.74 -9.24
CA LEU A 134 -19.24 15.18 -8.06
C LEU A 134 -20.70 15.57 -7.94
N HIS A 135 -21.06 16.83 -8.20
CA HIS A 135 -22.46 17.26 -8.14
C HIS A 135 -23.27 16.86 -9.38
N GLY A 136 -22.61 16.66 -10.52
CA GLY A 136 -23.26 16.30 -11.78
C GLY A 136 -23.50 14.80 -11.95
N GLN A 137 -22.66 13.94 -11.36
CA GLN A 137 -22.67 12.50 -11.59
C GLN A 137 -23.13 11.73 -10.35
N ALA A 138 -23.97 10.71 -10.54
CA ALA A 138 -24.40 9.84 -9.44
C ALA A 138 -23.33 8.75 -9.22
N GLN A 139 -22.20 9.10 -8.60
CA GLN A 139 -21.05 8.21 -8.56
C GLN A 139 -21.22 7.03 -7.60
N LEU A 140 -20.94 5.82 -8.09
CA LEU A 140 -20.82 4.59 -7.32
C LEU A 140 -19.46 3.94 -7.62
N THR A 141 -18.96 3.09 -6.71
CA THR A 141 -17.73 2.31 -6.95
C THR A 141 -17.96 0.84 -6.65
N SER A 142 -17.52 -0.02 -7.58
CA SER A 142 -17.47 -1.47 -7.40
C SER A 142 -16.03 -1.94 -7.42
N VAL A 143 -15.69 -2.92 -6.59
CA VAL A 143 -14.30 -3.39 -6.43
C VAL A 143 -14.27 -4.91 -6.55
N VAL A 144 -13.30 -5.42 -7.29
CA VAL A 144 -12.99 -6.85 -7.37
C VAL A 144 -11.54 -7.11 -7.01
N GLU A 145 -11.26 -8.28 -6.47
CA GLU A 145 -9.91 -8.79 -6.29
C GLU A 145 -9.48 -9.62 -7.50
N VAL A 146 -8.21 -9.50 -7.91
CA VAL A 146 -7.64 -10.14 -9.11
C VAL A 146 -6.30 -10.81 -8.75
N ASP A 147 -6.16 -12.10 -9.09
CA ASP A 147 -4.89 -12.84 -9.02
C ASP A 147 -4.04 -12.57 -10.27
N ILE A 148 -3.05 -11.69 -10.16
CA ILE A 148 -2.13 -11.37 -11.26
C ILE A 148 -0.82 -12.17 -11.20
N THR A 149 -0.78 -13.28 -10.44
CA THR A 149 0.44 -14.11 -10.28
C THR A 149 0.98 -14.60 -11.62
N LYS A 150 0.11 -15.08 -12.52
CA LYS A 150 0.54 -15.54 -13.85
C LYS A 150 1.15 -14.41 -14.67
N LEU A 151 0.48 -13.27 -14.70
CA LEU A 151 0.93 -12.05 -15.38
C LEU A 151 2.28 -11.56 -14.83
N MET A 152 2.46 -11.54 -13.50
CA MET A 152 3.71 -11.16 -12.86
C MET A 152 4.86 -12.12 -13.20
N LYS A 153 4.61 -13.43 -13.24
CA LYS A 153 5.59 -14.43 -13.67
C LYS A 153 5.97 -14.26 -15.15
N LEU A 154 4.98 -14.10 -16.03
CA LEU A 154 5.20 -13.87 -17.46
C LEU A 154 6.05 -12.61 -17.68
N ARG A 155 5.66 -11.50 -17.03
CA ARG A 155 6.41 -10.24 -17.08
C ARG A 155 7.85 -10.44 -16.60
N ALA A 156 8.07 -11.15 -15.48
CA ALA A 156 9.41 -11.38 -14.95
C ALA A 156 10.31 -12.14 -15.94
N ARG A 157 9.75 -13.10 -16.70
CA ARG A 157 10.44 -13.84 -17.76
C ARG A 157 10.73 -12.97 -18.99
N ALA A 158 9.83 -12.07 -19.37
CA ALA A 158 9.91 -11.32 -20.63
C ALA A 158 10.63 -9.97 -20.54
N LYS A 159 10.66 -9.33 -19.36
CA LYS A 159 10.97 -7.89 -19.21
C LYS A 159 12.31 -7.45 -19.80
N ASP A 160 13.36 -8.27 -19.72
CA ASP A 160 14.71 -7.89 -20.12
C ASP A 160 14.88 -7.96 -21.64
N ALA A 161 14.38 -9.05 -22.25
CA ALA A 161 14.31 -9.19 -23.70
C ALA A 161 13.40 -8.14 -24.34
N PHE A 162 12.25 -7.86 -23.71
CA PHE A 162 11.34 -6.80 -24.15
C PHE A 162 12.03 -5.43 -24.11
N ALA A 163 12.74 -5.10 -23.03
CA ALA A 163 13.44 -3.82 -22.92
C ALA A 163 14.55 -3.67 -23.97
N ALA A 164 15.28 -4.75 -24.27
CA ALA A 164 16.29 -4.75 -25.33
C ALA A 164 15.67 -4.54 -26.73
N ARG A 165 14.52 -5.15 -27.01
CA ARG A 165 13.83 -5.06 -28.31
C ARG A 165 13.11 -3.73 -28.50
N GLU A 166 12.38 -3.28 -27.49
CA GLU A 166 11.45 -2.15 -27.61
C GLU A 166 12.03 -0.81 -27.14
N GLY A 167 13.17 -0.81 -26.46
CA GLY A 167 13.80 0.39 -25.89
C GLY A 167 13.06 0.98 -24.68
N VAL A 168 12.03 0.30 -24.17
CA VAL A 168 11.24 0.72 -23.00
C VAL A 168 11.04 -0.43 -22.03
N LYS A 169 10.99 -0.13 -20.73
CA LYS A 169 10.78 -1.15 -19.69
C LYS A 169 9.36 -1.72 -19.76
N LEU A 170 9.25 -3.04 -19.65
CA LEU A 170 7.96 -3.71 -19.47
C LEU A 170 7.45 -3.48 -18.05
N SER A 171 6.61 -2.47 -17.85
CA SER A 171 5.91 -2.23 -16.57
C SER A 171 4.63 -3.08 -16.50
N PRO A 172 3.99 -3.23 -15.32
CA PRO A 172 2.68 -3.88 -15.22
C PRO A 172 1.55 -3.10 -15.91
N MET A 173 1.64 -1.76 -15.95
CA MET A 173 0.56 -0.88 -16.39
C MET A 173 0.01 -1.19 -17.81
N PRO A 174 0.86 -1.44 -18.85
CA PRO A 174 0.38 -1.81 -20.18
C PRO A 174 -0.58 -3.00 -20.22
N PHE A 175 -0.40 -4.00 -19.35
CA PHE A 175 -1.31 -5.15 -19.30
C PHE A 175 -2.70 -4.76 -18.78
N PHE A 176 -2.77 -3.88 -17.77
CA PHE A 176 -4.04 -3.34 -17.28
C PHE A 176 -4.73 -2.46 -18.31
N VAL A 177 -3.98 -1.61 -19.02
CA VAL A 177 -4.51 -0.78 -20.10
C VAL A 177 -5.07 -1.67 -21.21
N LYS A 178 -4.33 -2.72 -21.63
CA LYS A 178 -4.76 -3.67 -22.64
C LYS A 178 -6.04 -4.40 -22.21
N ALA A 179 -6.08 -4.96 -21.00
CA ALA A 179 -7.25 -5.66 -20.48
C ALA A 179 -8.48 -4.75 -20.37
N ALA A 180 -8.31 -3.53 -19.86
CA ALA A 180 -9.38 -2.53 -19.80
C ALA A 180 -9.91 -2.18 -21.19
N ALA A 181 -9.02 -1.86 -22.14
CA ALA A 181 -9.43 -1.48 -23.48
C ALA A 181 -10.11 -2.63 -24.24
N GLN A 182 -9.64 -3.89 -24.10
CA GLN A 182 -10.35 -5.04 -24.68
C GLN A 182 -11.73 -5.25 -24.05
N ALA A 183 -11.87 -5.06 -22.74
CA ALA A 183 -13.18 -5.15 -22.09
C ALA A 183 -14.12 -4.03 -22.55
N LEU A 184 -13.65 -2.79 -22.72
CA LEU A 184 -14.49 -1.67 -23.18
C LEU A 184 -15.17 -1.95 -24.52
N LYS A 185 -14.49 -2.64 -25.45
CA LYS A 185 -15.07 -3.05 -26.74
C LYS A 185 -16.33 -3.93 -26.60
N ALA A 186 -16.39 -4.75 -25.55
CA ALA A 186 -17.53 -5.61 -25.24
C ALA A 186 -18.58 -4.92 -24.34
N HIS A 187 -18.21 -3.83 -23.67
CA HIS A 187 -19.04 -3.13 -22.68
C HIS A 187 -19.16 -1.63 -23.01
N PRO A 188 -19.79 -1.26 -24.14
CA PRO A 188 -19.82 0.12 -24.64
C PRO A 188 -20.47 1.11 -23.66
N VAL A 189 -21.38 0.65 -22.79
CA VAL A 189 -22.00 1.48 -21.75
C VAL A 189 -20.99 2.06 -20.76
N VAL A 190 -19.85 1.38 -20.55
CA VAL A 190 -18.75 1.84 -19.70
C VAL A 190 -17.81 2.80 -20.46
N ASN A 191 -17.81 2.75 -21.79
CA ASN A 191 -17.07 3.66 -22.69
C ASN A 191 -18.02 4.66 -23.37
N ALA A 192 -18.69 5.48 -22.56
CA ALA A 192 -19.72 6.41 -23.05
C ALA A 192 -19.66 7.79 -22.38
N ARG A 193 -20.50 8.71 -22.86
CA ARG A 193 -20.73 10.03 -22.29
C ARG A 193 -22.22 10.35 -22.28
N ILE A 194 -22.69 10.91 -21.18
CA ILE A 194 -24.02 11.52 -21.08
C ILE A 194 -23.94 12.97 -21.58
N ASN A 195 -24.73 13.31 -22.61
CA ASN A 195 -24.86 14.66 -23.13
C ASN A 195 -26.05 15.35 -22.44
N GLU A 196 -25.84 15.79 -21.20
CA GLU A 196 -26.91 16.29 -20.31
C GLU A 196 -27.81 17.36 -20.96
N GLY A 197 -27.22 18.30 -21.72
CA GLY A 197 -27.98 19.36 -22.37
C GLY A 197 -28.89 18.89 -23.51
N GLU A 198 -28.57 17.77 -24.14
CA GLU A 198 -29.34 17.19 -25.25
C GLU A 198 -30.22 16.01 -24.80
N GLY A 199 -30.00 15.48 -23.60
CA GLY A 199 -30.66 14.26 -23.12
C GLY A 199 -30.27 13.01 -23.90
N THR A 200 -29.09 13.00 -24.53
CA THR A 200 -28.59 11.88 -25.35
C THR A 200 -27.38 11.20 -24.71
N ILE A 201 -27.04 10.00 -25.18
CA ILE A 201 -25.84 9.26 -24.77
C ILE A 201 -24.98 9.04 -26.01
N THR A 202 -23.70 9.37 -25.92
CA THR A 202 -22.69 9.02 -26.92
C THR A 202 -21.95 7.77 -26.45
N TYR A 203 -22.04 6.69 -27.22
CA TYR A 203 -21.17 5.52 -27.06
C TYR A 203 -19.97 5.70 -28.00
N PHE A 204 -18.75 5.61 -27.47
CA PHE A 204 -17.55 5.82 -28.26
C PHE A 204 -17.21 4.56 -29.08
N ASP A 205 -16.71 4.78 -30.30
CA ASP A 205 -16.22 3.74 -31.22
C ASP A 205 -14.72 3.45 -31.07
N THR A 206 -14.07 4.15 -30.13
CA THR A 206 -12.63 4.07 -29.87
C THR A 206 -12.33 4.09 -28.36
N GLU A 207 -11.27 3.42 -27.95
CA GLU A 207 -10.77 3.43 -26.57
C GLU A 207 -9.59 4.39 -26.43
N ASN A 208 -9.86 5.64 -26.06
CA ASN A 208 -8.82 6.61 -25.73
C ASN A 208 -8.63 6.64 -24.21
N ILE A 209 -7.51 6.08 -23.74
CA ILE A 209 -7.30 5.83 -22.32
C ILE A 209 -6.43 6.92 -21.70
N GLY A 210 -7.03 7.75 -20.85
CA GLY A 210 -6.32 8.65 -19.96
C GLY A 210 -5.55 7.85 -18.90
N ILE A 211 -4.29 8.20 -18.65
CA ILE A 211 -3.49 7.61 -17.57
C ILE A 211 -3.06 8.71 -16.61
N ALA A 212 -3.45 8.59 -15.35
CA ALA A 212 -3.02 9.51 -14.30
C ALA A 212 -1.50 9.40 -14.06
N VAL A 213 -0.78 10.51 -14.24
CA VAL A 213 0.67 10.65 -14.01
C VAL A 213 0.91 11.74 -12.98
N ASP A 214 1.51 11.32 -11.86
CA ASP A 214 1.95 12.22 -10.79
C ASP A 214 3.28 12.92 -11.17
N SER A 215 3.35 14.21 -10.89
CA SER A 215 4.50 15.07 -11.18
C SER A 215 4.63 16.17 -10.12
N GLU A 216 5.78 16.85 -10.07
CA GLU A 216 6.00 17.98 -9.14
C GLU A 216 5.02 19.14 -9.35
N LYS A 217 4.50 19.30 -10.58
CA LYS A 217 3.48 20.32 -10.90
C LYS A 217 2.06 19.84 -10.58
N GLY A 218 1.91 18.63 -10.08
CA GLY A 218 0.65 17.98 -9.76
C GLY A 218 0.27 16.89 -10.75
N LEU A 219 -0.90 16.32 -10.50
CA LEU A 219 -1.46 15.22 -11.29
C LEU A 219 -1.92 15.72 -12.67
N MET A 220 -1.49 15.01 -13.72
CA MET A 220 -1.96 15.20 -15.09
C MET A 220 -2.44 13.88 -15.66
N THR A 221 -3.35 13.92 -16.63
CA THR A 221 -3.95 12.72 -17.23
C THR A 221 -3.75 12.72 -18.75
N PRO A 222 -2.53 12.46 -19.25
CA PRO A 222 -2.31 12.28 -20.68
C PRO A 222 -3.06 11.06 -21.25
N VAL A 223 -3.36 11.11 -22.55
CA VAL A 223 -4.26 10.19 -23.23
C VAL A 223 -3.52 9.32 -24.23
N ILE A 224 -3.60 8.01 -24.06
CA ILE A 224 -3.22 7.05 -25.10
C ILE A 224 -4.39 6.95 -26.08
N LYS A 225 -4.29 7.66 -27.20
CA LYS A 225 -5.28 7.62 -28.28
C LYS A 225 -5.26 6.25 -28.98
N GLY A 226 -6.43 5.69 -29.26
CA GLY A 226 -6.59 4.39 -29.94
C GLY A 226 -6.00 3.21 -29.19
N ALA A 227 -6.00 3.23 -27.85
CA ALA A 227 -5.37 2.19 -27.03
C ALA A 227 -5.98 0.79 -27.26
N GLY A 228 -7.25 0.72 -27.69
CA GLY A 228 -7.95 -0.52 -28.01
C GLY A 228 -7.32 -1.34 -29.14
N ASP A 229 -6.56 -0.69 -30.03
CA ASP A 229 -5.94 -1.31 -31.20
C ASP A 229 -4.42 -1.52 -31.03
N LEU A 230 -3.86 -1.04 -29.92
CA LEU A 230 -2.45 -1.22 -29.60
C LEU A 230 -2.18 -2.58 -28.94
N ASN A 231 -1.01 -3.13 -29.20
CA ASN A 231 -0.44 -4.25 -28.44
C ASN A 231 0.35 -3.73 -27.21
N ILE A 232 0.86 -4.64 -26.37
CA ILE A 232 1.64 -4.28 -25.17
C ILE A 232 2.84 -3.39 -25.51
N ALA A 233 3.53 -3.61 -26.63
CA ALA A 233 4.65 -2.77 -27.06
C ALA A 233 4.23 -1.34 -27.38
N GLY A 234 3.17 -1.16 -28.16
CA GLY A 234 2.59 0.14 -28.50
C GLY A 234 2.13 0.91 -27.27
N ILE A 235 1.40 0.24 -26.37
CA ILE A 235 0.94 0.84 -25.10
C ILE A 235 2.14 1.21 -24.22
N SER A 236 3.17 0.36 -24.12
CA SER A 236 4.37 0.63 -23.33
C SER A 236 5.12 1.86 -23.81
N LYS A 237 5.33 1.98 -25.13
CA LYS A 237 6.01 3.13 -25.73
C LYS A 237 5.23 4.42 -25.51
N LYS A 238 3.92 4.41 -25.78
CA LYS A 238 3.04 5.58 -25.59
C LYS A 238 2.95 6.01 -24.14
N THR A 239 2.85 5.06 -23.21
CA THR A 239 2.87 5.35 -21.77
C THR A 239 4.19 6.00 -21.35
N ALA A 240 5.34 5.48 -21.82
CA ALA A 240 6.64 6.02 -21.49
C ALA A 240 6.86 7.43 -22.08
N GLU A 241 6.45 7.64 -23.33
CA GLU A 241 6.48 8.93 -24.03
C GLU A 241 5.68 9.99 -23.25
N LEU A 242 4.40 9.72 -22.99
CA LEU A 242 3.49 10.66 -22.32
C LEU A 242 3.90 10.94 -20.87
N ALA A 243 4.28 9.90 -20.11
CA ALA A 243 4.77 10.08 -18.75
C ALA A 243 6.09 10.86 -18.71
N GLY A 244 6.96 10.66 -19.71
CA GLY A 244 8.17 11.45 -19.89
C GLY A 244 7.85 12.92 -20.19
N ALA A 245 6.91 13.18 -21.10
CA ALA A 245 6.46 14.53 -21.44
C ALA A 245 5.84 15.27 -20.25
N VAL A 246 5.01 14.61 -19.44
CA VAL A 246 4.46 15.18 -18.19
C VAL A 246 5.58 15.57 -17.23
N ARG A 247 6.49 14.65 -16.92
CA ARG A 247 7.61 14.92 -15.98
C ARG A 247 8.56 15.98 -16.50
N ALA A 248 8.81 16.02 -17.80
CA ALA A 248 9.64 17.03 -18.46
C ALA A 248 8.91 18.37 -18.68
N SER A 249 7.64 18.50 -18.28
CA SER A 249 6.80 19.68 -18.56
C SER A 249 6.67 20.04 -20.04
N LYS A 250 6.68 19.03 -20.92
CA LYS A 250 6.54 19.15 -22.38
C LYS A 250 5.20 18.62 -22.90
N ILE A 251 4.28 18.27 -22.00
CA ILE A 251 2.95 17.77 -22.37
C ILE A 251 2.14 18.86 -23.06
N THR A 252 1.46 18.52 -24.15
CA THR A 252 0.64 19.46 -24.92
C THR A 252 -0.84 19.38 -24.55
N PRO A 253 -1.66 20.39 -24.89
CA PRO A 253 -3.11 20.30 -24.71
C PRO A 253 -3.76 19.13 -25.46
N ASP A 254 -3.24 18.77 -26.64
CA ASP A 254 -3.74 17.65 -27.43
C ASP A 254 -3.48 16.29 -26.76
N ASP A 255 -2.35 16.16 -26.06
CA ASP A 255 -2.04 14.97 -25.28
C ASP A 255 -2.96 14.78 -24.07
N LEU A 256 -3.65 15.84 -23.62
CA LEU A 256 -4.55 15.82 -22.46
C LEU A 256 -6.02 15.73 -22.86
N ALA A 257 -6.32 15.72 -24.15
CA ALA A 257 -7.68 15.79 -24.67
C ALA A 257 -8.16 14.45 -25.27
N GLY A 258 -9.48 14.25 -25.30
CA GLY A 258 -10.11 13.16 -26.04
C GLY A 258 -10.15 11.81 -25.32
N ALA A 259 -9.84 11.75 -24.03
CA ALA A 259 -10.00 10.51 -23.25
C ALA A 259 -11.49 10.13 -23.15
N THR A 260 -11.80 8.88 -23.50
CA THR A 260 -13.13 8.26 -23.38
C THR A 260 -13.26 7.48 -22.08
N PHE A 261 -12.13 7.01 -21.55
CA PHE A 261 -12.01 6.29 -20.29
C PHE A 261 -10.69 6.66 -19.61
N THR A 262 -10.59 6.48 -18.28
CA THR A 262 -9.38 6.81 -17.51
C THR A 262 -8.96 5.66 -16.63
N ILE A 263 -7.64 5.50 -16.44
CA ILE A 263 -7.05 4.58 -15.47
C ILE A 263 -6.13 5.36 -14.52
N SER A 264 -6.22 5.06 -13.23
CA SER A 264 -5.34 5.58 -12.18
C SER A 264 -4.73 4.45 -11.37
N ASN A 265 -3.47 4.62 -10.95
CA ASN A 265 -2.73 3.60 -10.19
C ASN A 265 -2.04 4.21 -8.97
N THR A 266 -2.77 4.27 -7.88
CA THR A 266 -2.26 4.62 -6.54
C THR A 266 -1.64 3.42 -5.83
N GLY A 267 -1.87 2.20 -6.34
CA GLY A 267 -1.22 0.99 -5.88
C GLY A 267 0.31 1.04 -5.91
N SER A 268 0.88 1.81 -6.85
CA SER A 268 2.31 2.12 -6.89
C SER A 268 2.85 2.83 -5.63
N ARG A 269 1.97 3.44 -4.83
CA ARG A 269 2.24 4.08 -3.54
C ARG A 269 1.74 3.25 -2.34
N GLY A 270 1.19 2.06 -2.57
CA GLY A 270 0.72 1.15 -1.52
C GLY A 270 -0.76 1.27 -1.14
N ALA A 271 -1.55 2.10 -1.84
CA ALA A 271 -3.00 2.16 -1.61
C ALA A 271 -3.67 0.85 -2.05
N LEU A 272 -4.58 0.30 -1.24
CA LEU A 272 -5.25 -0.96 -1.56
C LEU A 272 -6.26 -0.79 -2.70
N PHE A 273 -7.06 0.27 -2.68
CA PHE A 273 -7.97 0.71 -3.73
C PHE A 273 -8.43 2.13 -3.42
N ASP A 274 -8.99 2.84 -4.40
CA ASP A 274 -9.60 4.16 -4.22
C ASP A 274 -10.99 4.20 -4.85
N THR A 275 -11.85 5.07 -4.31
CA THR A 275 -13.09 5.51 -4.95
C THR A 275 -12.79 6.81 -5.70
N ILE A 276 -12.42 6.72 -6.98
CA ILE A 276 -11.88 7.85 -7.72
C ILE A 276 -13.01 8.66 -8.32
N ILE A 277 -12.95 9.99 -8.20
CA ILE A 277 -13.93 10.87 -8.85
C ILE A 277 -13.87 10.65 -10.36
N VAL A 278 -15.00 10.27 -10.96
CA VAL A 278 -15.11 10.11 -12.42
C VAL A 278 -14.80 11.44 -13.11
N PRO A 279 -13.88 11.48 -14.10
CA PRO A 279 -13.59 12.71 -14.82
C PRO A 279 -14.82 13.27 -15.55
N PRO A 280 -14.93 14.60 -15.70
CA PRO A 280 -15.99 15.20 -16.52
C PRO A 280 -16.02 14.61 -17.94
N ASN A 281 -17.22 14.47 -18.50
CA ASN A 281 -17.46 13.94 -19.86
C ASN A 281 -17.09 12.45 -20.06
N GLN A 282 -16.76 11.73 -19.00
CA GLN A 282 -16.64 10.27 -18.98
C GLN A 282 -17.66 9.71 -18.01
N VAL A 283 -18.01 8.44 -18.18
CA VAL A 283 -18.96 7.74 -17.28
C VAL A 283 -18.27 6.77 -16.34
N ALA A 284 -16.97 6.51 -16.50
CA ALA A 284 -16.24 5.60 -15.63
C ALA A 284 -14.72 5.86 -15.59
N ILE A 285 -14.10 5.40 -14.50
CA ILE A 285 -12.64 5.40 -14.27
C ILE A 285 -12.23 4.13 -13.52
N LEU A 286 -11.12 3.52 -13.94
CA LEU A 286 -10.55 2.32 -13.31
C LEU A 286 -9.39 2.68 -12.37
N GLY A 287 -9.51 2.32 -11.11
CA GLY A 287 -8.44 2.35 -10.11
C GLY A 287 -7.71 1.01 -10.01
N ILE A 288 -6.38 1.07 -10.00
CA ILE A 288 -5.50 -0.07 -9.76
C ILE A 288 -4.86 0.08 -8.38
N GLY A 289 -5.14 -0.90 -7.53
CA GLY A 289 -4.60 -1.03 -6.18
C GLY A 289 -3.22 -1.65 -6.11
N ALA A 290 -2.64 -1.66 -4.90
CA ALA A 290 -1.34 -2.24 -4.64
C ALA A 290 -1.34 -3.73 -4.96
N THR A 291 -0.25 -4.20 -5.57
CA THR A 291 0.01 -5.63 -5.70
C THR A 291 0.63 -6.14 -4.41
N VAL A 292 -0.08 -7.02 -3.70
CA VAL A 292 0.33 -7.57 -2.41
C VAL A 292 0.48 -9.08 -2.53
N ARG A 293 1.66 -9.59 -2.16
CA ARG A 293 1.87 -11.03 -2.03
C ARG A 293 1.26 -11.54 -0.74
N ARG A 294 0.30 -12.47 -0.83
CA ARG A 294 -0.35 -13.08 0.34
C ARG A 294 -0.75 -14.54 0.10
N PRO A 295 -0.89 -15.36 1.16
CA PRO A 295 -1.53 -16.66 1.06
C PRO A 295 -3.01 -16.51 0.69
N VAL A 296 -3.47 -17.28 -0.30
CA VAL A 296 -4.86 -17.32 -0.77
C VAL A 296 -5.25 -18.77 -1.01
N VAL A 297 -6.51 -19.10 -0.70
CA VAL A 297 -7.10 -20.39 -1.08
C VAL A 297 -7.40 -20.37 -2.57
N ILE A 298 -6.89 -21.35 -3.30
CA ILE A 298 -7.11 -21.52 -4.73
C ILE A 298 -7.67 -22.92 -4.99
N ASP A 299 -8.34 -23.08 -6.12
CA ASP A 299 -8.62 -24.40 -6.67
C ASP A 299 -7.49 -24.78 -7.63
N HIS A 300 -6.66 -25.75 -7.23
CA HIS A 300 -5.54 -26.23 -8.03
C HIS A 300 -5.98 -27.47 -8.83
N PRO A 301 -5.71 -27.54 -10.15
CA PRO A 301 -6.23 -28.62 -11.00
C PRO A 301 -5.88 -30.03 -10.50
N ASP A 302 -4.69 -30.21 -9.92
CA ASP A 302 -4.24 -31.52 -9.41
C ASP A 302 -4.44 -31.73 -7.89
N LEU A 303 -4.61 -30.66 -7.11
CA LEU A 303 -4.57 -30.72 -5.63
C LEU A 303 -5.92 -30.35 -4.99
N GLY A 304 -6.90 -29.88 -5.77
CA GLY A 304 -8.14 -29.29 -5.27
C GLY A 304 -7.89 -28.00 -4.51
N GLU A 305 -8.73 -27.72 -3.51
CA GLU A 305 -8.59 -26.56 -2.64
C GLU A 305 -7.26 -26.58 -1.88
N THR A 306 -6.41 -25.58 -2.13
CA THR A 306 -5.09 -25.47 -1.48
C THR A 306 -4.72 -24.02 -1.21
N ILE A 307 -3.78 -23.79 -0.28
CA ILE A 307 -3.28 -22.45 0.02
C ILE A 307 -1.99 -22.22 -0.76
N ALA A 308 -1.95 -21.15 -1.55
CA ALA A 308 -0.77 -20.72 -2.30
C ALA A 308 -0.46 -19.24 -2.09
N ILE A 309 0.81 -18.85 -2.21
CA ILE A 309 1.21 -17.44 -2.21
C ILE A 309 0.92 -16.84 -3.59
N ARG A 310 0.11 -15.78 -3.62
CA ARG A 310 -0.36 -15.11 -4.84
C ARG A 310 -0.06 -13.62 -4.83
N ASP A 311 0.19 -13.05 -6.01
CA ASP A 311 0.26 -11.62 -6.27
C ASP A 311 -1.16 -11.10 -6.49
N MET A 312 -1.77 -10.57 -5.43
CA MET A 312 -3.16 -10.10 -5.46
C MET A 312 -3.22 -8.59 -5.64
N THR A 313 -4.19 -8.10 -6.40
CA THR A 313 -4.47 -6.66 -6.55
C THR A 313 -5.97 -6.42 -6.53
N TYR A 314 -6.39 -5.23 -6.08
CA TYR A 314 -7.76 -4.79 -6.22
C TYR A 314 -7.90 -3.90 -7.45
N VAL A 315 -8.98 -4.11 -8.20
CA VAL A 315 -9.39 -3.28 -9.32
C VAL A 315 -10.74 -2.65 -8.96
N ALA A 316 -10.79 -1.32 -8.92
CA ALA A 316 -11.97 -0.55 -8.54
C ALA A 316 -12.50 0.22 -9.76
N LEU A 317 -13.77 0.06 -10.11
CA LEU A 317 -14.43 0.88 -11.12
C LEU A 317 -15.33 1.89 -10.41
N SER A 318 -15.01 3.17 -10.53
CA SER A 318 -15.94 4.25 -10.18
C SER A 318 -16.70 4.66 -11.45
N TYR A 319 -18.01 4.85 -11.35
CA TYR A 319 -18.88 5.10 -12.51
C TYR A 319 -20.07 5.99 -12.18
N ASP A 320 -20.60 6.66 -13.20
CA ASP A 320 -21.82 7.45 -13.12
C ASP A 320 -23.05 6.56 -13.26
N HIS A 321 -23.73 6.32 -12.13
CA HIS A 321 -24.86 5.42 -12.04
C HIS A 321 -26.13 5.93 -12.75
N ARG A 322 -26.10 7.13 -13.34
CA ARG A 322 -27.14 7.58 -14.27
C ARG A 322 -27.15 6.79 -15.59
N LEU A 323 -26.01 6.18 -15.97
CA LEU A 323 -25.89 5.36 -17.18
C LEU A 323 -25.40 3.95 -16.89
N VAL A 324 -24.41 3.79 -16.01
CA VAL A 324 -23.80 2.48 -15.75
C VAL A 324 -24.45 1.85 -14.53
N ASP A 325 -25.17 0.75 -14.71
CA ASP A 325 -25.74 0.01 -13.59
C ASP A 325 -24.70 -0.90 -12.91
N GLY A 326 -24.98 -1.29 -11.67
CA GLY A 326 -24.09 -2.19 -10.92
C GLY A 326 -23.83 -3.53 -11.62
N ALA A 327 -24.80 -4.03 -12.39
CA ALA A 327 -24.63 -5.24 -13.20
C ALA A 327 -23.65 -5.02 -14.37
N ASP A 328 -23.68 -3.85 -15.01
CA ASP A 328 -22.76 -3.51 -16.11
C ASP A 328 -21.33 -3.32 -15.58
N ALA A 329 -21.19 -2.62 -14.46
CA ALA A 329 -19.92 -2.50 -13.75
C ALA A 329 -19.34 -3.86 -13.37
N ALA A 330 -20.17 -4.76 -12.83
CA ALA A 330 -19.76 -6.12 -12.48
C ALA A 330 -19.30 -6.92 -13.71
N ARG A 331 -20.07 -6.93 -14.80
CA ARG A 331 -19.70 -7.64 -16.05
C ARG A 331 -18.39 -7.12 -16.64
N TYR A 332 -18.21 -5.79 -16.65
CA TYR A 332 -16.97 -5.18 -17.10
C TYR A 332 -15.78 -5.59 -16.22
N LEU A 333 -15.90 -5.46 -14.90
CA LEU A 333 -14.84 -5.86 -13.95
C LEU A 333 -14.52 -7.35 -14.02
N THR A 334 -15.51 -8.22 -14.18
CA THR A 334 -15.30 -9.65 -14.39
C THR A 334 -14.53 -9.94 -15.68
N SER A 335 -14.82 -9.19 -16.75
CA SER A 335 -14.08 -9.32 -18.02
C SER A 335 -12.62 -8.89 -17.86
N VAL A 336 -12.38 -7.74 -17.23
CA VAL A 336 -11.02 -7.26 -16.93
C VAL A 336 -10.27 -8.26 -16.04
N LYS A 337 -10.92 -8.78 -15.00
CA LYS A 337 -10.37 -9.83 -14.13
C LYS A 337 -9.97 -11.06 -14.94
N ALA A 338 -10.86 -11.58 -15.78
CA ALA A 338 -10.59 -12.76 -16.60
C ALA A 338 -9.37 -12.56 -17.52
N PHE A 339 -9.26 -11.42 -18.19
CA PHE A 339 -8.10 -11.10 -19.03
C PHE A 339 -6.79 -11.07 -18.23
N LEU A 340 -6.79 -10.45 -17.05
CA LEU A 340 -5.59 -10.33 -16.21
C LEU A 340 -5.18 -11.67 -15.57
N GLU A 341 -6.15 -12.47 -15.12
CA GLU A 341 -5.92 -13.78 -14.48
C GLU A 341 -5.53 -14.87 -15.47
N ALA A 342 -6.02 -14.80 -16.72
CA ALA A 342 -5.55 -15.67 -17.80
C ALA A 342 -4.04 -15.50 -17.98
N GLY A 343 -3.56 -14.25 -18.02
CA GLY A 343 -2.15 -13.93 -18.16
C GLY A 343 -1.58 -14.28 -19.54
N GLU A 344 -2.45 -14.53 -20.53
CA GLU A 344 -2.10 -14.97 -21.88
C GLU A 344 -1.70 -13.77 -22.76
N PHE A 345 -0.47 -13.27 -22.56
CA PHE A 345 0.09 -12.13 -23.31
C PHE A 345 1.37 -12.51 -24.08
N GLU A 346 1.68 -13.79 -24.21
CA GLU A 346 2.90 -14.31 -24.84
C GLU A 346 3.06 -13.78 -26.27
N GLY A 347 2.00 -13.81 -27.07
CA GLY A 347 2.00 -13.30 -28.45
C GLY A 347 2.37 -11.82 -28.55
N ASP A 348 1.92 -11.01 -27.60
CA ASP A 348 2.26 -9.58 -27.52
C ASP A 348 3.70 -9.32 -27.04
N LEU A 349 4.32 -10.32 -26.41
CA LEU A 349 5.68 -10.26 -25.88
C LEU A 349 6.71 -10.94 -26.79
N GLY A 350 6.27 -11.67 -27.81
CA GLY A 350 7.14 -12.44 -28.71
C GLY A 350 7.74 -13.65 -28.01
N LEU A 351 6.95 -14.32 -27.16
CA LEU A 351 7.27 -15.55 -26.46
C LEU A 351 6.50 -16.74 -27.02
#